data_AF-M9RUI8-F1
#
_entry.id   AF-M9RUI8-F1
#
_cell.length_a   1.000
_cell.length_b   1.000
_cell.length_c   1.000
_cell.angle_alpha   90.00
_cell.angle_beta   90.00
_cell.angle_gamma   90.00
#
_symmetry.space_group_name_H-M   'P 1'
#
loop_
_entity.id
_entity.type
_entity.pdbx_description
1 polymer ?
#
loop_
_entity_poly.entity_id
_entity_poly.type
_entity_poly.pdbx_seq_one_letter_code
_entity_poly.pdbx_strand_id
1 'polypeptide(L)'
;MPEGWSSRDKFAAVLETAALNEADLAEYCRKRGLYPAQIAMWRVACEQANDWDRTSAARLVRATKEDKKRMKDLERELARKDRALAETAALLVLRKKASAIWGDGEDA
;
A
#
# COMPACT_ATOMS: atom_id res chain seq x y z
N MET A 1 -15.44 7.10 -19.91
CA MET A 1 -14.49 7.99 -20.61
C MET A 1 -14.83 7.96 -22.09
N PRO A 2 -14.80 9.08 -22.84
CA PRO A 2 -15.01 9.01 -24.28
C PRO A 2 -13.94 8.12 -24.93
N GLU A 3 -14.38 7.16 -25.73
CA GLU A 3 -13.51 6.19 -26.40
C GLU A 3 -12.52 6.92 -27.32
N GLY A 4 -11.24 6.53 -27.28
CA GLY A 4 -10.21 7.06 -28.17
C GLY A 4 -9.37 8.25 -27.67
N TRP A 5 -9.72 8.91 -26.55
CA TRP A 5 -8.92 10.02 -26.01
C TRP A 5 -7.92 9.55 -24.94
N SER A 6 -6.63 9.60 -25.24
CA SER A 6 -5.57 9.32 -24.26
C SER A 6 -5.47 10.43 -23.20
N SER A 7 -4.77 10.16 -22.09
CA SER A 7 -4.52 11.19 -21.06
C SER A 7 -3.73 12.38 -21.62
N ARG A 8 -2.83 12.13 -22.58
CA ARG A 8 -2.07 13.17 -23.28
C ARG A 8 -2.98 14.06 -24.12
N ASP A 9 -3.91 13.47 -24.87
CA ASP A 9 -4.83 14.22 -25.73
C ASP A 9 -5.76 15.11 -24.92
N LYS A 10 -6.24 14.60 -23.78
CA LYS A 10 -7.08 15.37 -22.84
C LYS A 10 -6.33 16.56 -22.27
N PHE A 11 -5.08 16.34 -21.85
CA PHE A 11 -4.23 17.42 -21.34
C PHE A 11 -3.95 18.48 -22.41
N ALA A 12 -3.63 18.05 -23.64
CA ALA A 12 -3.45 18.96 -24.76
C ALA A 12 -4.72 19.78 -25.04
N ALA A 13 -5.90 19.16 -25.04
CA ALA A 13 -7.16 19.88 -25.23
C ALA A 13 -7.43 20.89 -24.11
N VAL A 14 -7.13 20.56 -22.85
CA VAL A 14 -7.23 21.51 -21.73
C VAL A 14 -6.29 22.71 -21.93
N LEU A 15 -5.06 22.48 -22.39
CA LEU A 15 -4.10 23.55 -22.67
C LEU A 15 -4.54 24.43 -23.84
N GLU A 16 -4.95 23.83 -24.96
CA GLU A 16 -5.41 24.52 -26.17
C GLU A 16 -6.62 25.41 -25.90
N THR A 17 -7.48 25.00 -24.97
CA THR A 17 -8.73 25.70 -24.64
C THR A 17 -8.61 26.67 -23.47
N ALA A 18 -7.47 26.72 -22.76
CA ALA A 18 -7.32 27.45 -21.51
C ALA A 18 -7.59 28.97 -21.63
N ALA A 19 -7.31 29.56 -22.78
CA ALA A 19 -7.48 31.00 -23.06
C ALA A 19 -8.68 31.31 -23.98
N LEU A 20 -9.45 30.29 -24.39
CA LEU A 20 -10.59 30.49 -25.29
C LEU A 20 -11.78 31.06 -24.53
N ASN A 21 -12.54 31.94 -25.19
CA ASN A 21 -13.86 32.34 -24.71
C ASN A 21 -14.90 31.23 -24.97
N GLU A 22 -16.13 31.43 -24.52
CA GLU A 22 -17.19 30.42 -24.64
C GLU A 22 -17.57 30.07 -26.10
N ALA A 23 -17.55 31.05 -27.01
CA ALA A 23 -17.88 30.82 -28.41
C ALA A 23 -16.78 29.99 -29.11
N ASP A 24 -15.52 30.34 -28.87
CA ASP A 24 -14.36 29.63 -29.43
C ASP A 24 -14.24 28.21 -28.84
N LEU A 25 -14.54 28.04 -27.54
CA LEU A 25 -14.60 26.74 -26.89
C LEU A 25 -15.71 25.88 -27.51
N ALA A 26 -16.90 26.44 -27.74
CA ALA A 26 -17.99 25.71 -28.37
C ALA A 26 -17.63 25.29 -29.81
N GLU A 27 -16.95 26.14 -30.57
CA GLU A 27 -16.45 25.79 -31.90
C GLU A 27 -15.39 24.68 -31.85
N TYR A 28 -14.40 24.79 -30.95
CA TYR A 28 -13.39 23.78 -30.72
C TYR A 28 -14.02 22.42 -30.41
N CYS A 29 -15.00 22.41 -29.50
CA CYS A 29 -15.74 21.23 -29.10
C CYS A 29 -16.49 20.59 -30.28
N ARG A 30 -17.22 21.38 -31.09
CA ARG A 30 -17.93 20.87 -32.28
C ARG A 30 -16.99 20.21 -33.29
N LYS A 31 -15.83 20.81 -33.57
CA LYS A 31 -14.85 20.27 -34.53
C LYS A 31 -14.28 18.91 -34.11
N ARG A 32 -14.22 18.65 -32.80
CA ARG A 32 -13.60 17.45 -32.22
C ARG A 32 -14.60 16.46 -31.63
N GLY A 33 -15.90 16.68 -31.80
CA GLY A 33 -16.94 15.83 -31.24
C GLY A 33 -16.97 15.82 -29.71
N LEU A 34 -16.59 16.93 -29.08
CA LEU A 34 -16.56 17.10 -27.63
C LEU A 34 -17.68 18.03 -27.15
N TYR A 35 -17.92 18.00 -25.85
CA TYR A 35 -18.75 18.96 -25.13
C TYR A 35 -17.89 19.85 -24.23
N PRO A 36 -18.24 21.14 -24.05
CA PRO A 36 -17.53 22.04 -23.13
C PRO A 36 -17.41 21.47 -21.72
N ALA A 37 -18.46 20.77 -21.25
CA ALA A 37 -18.44 20.08 -19.96
C ALA A 37 -17.33 19.02 -19.85
N GLN A 38 -16.98 18.33 -20.94
CA GLN A 38 -15.88 17.35 -20.93
C GLN A 38 -14.52 18.03 -20.75
N ILE A 39 -14.29 19.16 -21.42
CA ILE A 39 -13.09 19.97 -21.24
C ILE A 39 -12.98 20.47 -19.79
N ALA A 40 -14.08 20.95 -19.22
CA ALA A 40 -14.12 21.39 -17.82
C ALA A 40 -13.79 20.23 -16.86
N MET A 41 -14.35 19.04 -17.08
CA MET A 41 -14.02 17.86 -16.29
C MET A 41 -12.54 17.48 -16.39
N TRP A 42 -11.95 17.53 -17.59
CA TRP A 42 -10.54 17.22 -17.78
C TRP A 42 -9.64 18.25 -17.14
N ARG A 43 -10.01 19.54 -17.18
CA ARG A 43 -9.28 20.60 -16.50
C ARG A 43 -9.23 20.36 -14.99
N VAL A 44 -10.38 20.07 -14.38
CA VAL A 44 -10.45 19.73 -12.94
C VAL A 44 -9.58 18.51 -12.63
N ALA A 45 -9.64 17.47 -13.46
CA ALA A 45 -8.80 16.28 -13.28
C ALA A 45 -7.29 16.58 -13.40
N CYS A 46 -6.89 17.47 -14.31
CA CYS A 46 -5.50 17.92 -14.44
C CYS A 46 -5.04 18.74 -13.24
N GLU A 47 -5.89 19.65 -12.74
CA GLU A 47 -5.61 20.47 -11.55
C GLU A 47 -5.42 19.59 -10.30
N GLN A 48 -6.18 18.49 -10.17
CA GLN A 48 -6.17 17.60 -9.01
C GLN A 48 -5.21 16.41 -9.12
N ALA A 49 -4.51 16.24 -10.25
CA ALA A 49 -3.73 15.03 -10.52
C ALA A 49 -2.65 14.76 -9.46
N ASN A 50 -2.04 15.83 -8.92
CA ASN A 50 -0.98 15.73 -7.91
C ASN A 50 -1.50 15.51 -6.48
N ASP A 51 -2.75 15.87 -6.19
CA ASP A 51 -3.34 15.72 -4.86
C ASP A 51 -3.67 14.25 -4.55
N TRP A 52 -4.11 13.51 -5.57
CA TRP A 52 -4.35 12.07 -5.44
C TRP A 52 -3.06 11.30 -5.17
N ASP A 53 -1.97 11.66 -5.85
CA ASP A 53 -0.68 10.99 -5.68
C ASP A 53 -0.09 11.28 -4.30
N ARG A 54 -0.12 12.54 -3.86
CA ARG A 54 0.38 12.94 -2.54
C ARG A 54 -0.38 12.27 -1.38
N THR A 55 -1.70 12.22 -1.44
CA THR A 55 -2.52 11.58 -0.39
C THR A 55 -2.35 10.06 -0.37
N SER A 56 -2.20 9.44 -1.53
CA SER A 56 -1.98 7.99 -1.66
C SER A 56 -0.58 7.58 -1.22
N ALA A 57 0.46 8.34 -1.59
CA ALA A 57 1.82 8.12 -1.13
C ALA A 57 1.94 8.25 0.40
N ALA A 58 1.32 9.28 0.99
CA ALA A 58 1.32 9.45 2.45
C ALA A 58 0.65 8.28 3.18
N ARG A 59 -0.47 7.78 2.66
CA ARG A 59 -1.14 6.58 3.20
C ARG A 59 -0.26 5.33 3.09
N LEU A 60 0.40 5.12 1.96
CA LEU A 60 1.30 3.98 1.76
C LEU A 60 2.51 4.02 2.71
N VAL A 61 3.12 5.19 2.90
CA VAL A 61 4.23 5.36 3.86
C VAL A 61 3.77 5.07 5.29
N ARG A 62 2.57 5.49 5.67
CA ARG A 62 2.02 5.20 6.99
C ARG A 62 1.76 3.71 7.18
N ALA A 63 1.09 3.06 6.22
CA ALA A 63 0.79 1.63 6.26
C ALA A 63 2.09 0.81 6.37
N THR A 64 3.07 1.09 5.52
CA THR A 64 4.37 0.38 5.55
C THR A 64 5.13 0.57 6.86
N LYS A 65 5.02 1.74 7.51
CA LYS A 65 5.60 1.98 8.84
C LYS A 65 4.90 1.17 9.93
N GLU A 66 3.57 1.11 9.90
CA GLU A 66 2.76 0.32 10.83
C GLU A 66 3.05 -1.18 10.68
N ASP A 67 3.15 -1.67 9.45
CA ASP A 67 3.48 -3.07 9.17
C ASP A 67 4.90 -3.43 9.62
N LYS A 68 5.89 -2.57 9.34
CA LYS A 68 7.26 -2.77 9.84
C LYS A 68 7.32 -2.82 11.37
N LYS A 69 6.49 -2.04 12.06
CA LYS A 69 6.41 -2.07 13.52
C LYS A 69 5.83 -3.40 14.00
N ARG A 70 4.71 -3.83 13.41
CA ARG A 70 4.07 -5.12 13.72
C ARG A 70 5.02 -6.29 13.49
N MET A 71 5.74 -6.28 12.37
CA MET A 71 6.71 -7.32 12.03
C MET A 71 7.80 -7.42 13.10
N LYS A 72 8.39 -6.29 13.54
CA LYS A 72 9.39 -6.28 14.61
C LYS A 72 8.84 -6.76 15.95
N ASP A 73 7.61 -6.39 16.28
CA ASP A 73 6.99 -6.80 17.55
C ASP A 73 6.69 -8.32 17.55
N LEU A 74 6.21 -8.86 16.42
CA LEU A 74 6.01 -10.29 16.21
C LEU A 74 7.34 -11.06 16.25
N GLU A 75 8.38 -10.56 15.58
CA GLU A 75 9.72 -11.18 15.61
C GLU A 75 10.27 -11.29 17.04
N ARG A 76 10.09 -10.25 17.85
CA ARG A 76 10.50 -10.28 19.28
C ARG A 76 9.68 -11.27 20.09
N GLU A 77 8.39 -11.34 19.85
CA GLU A 77 7.52 -12.29 20.55
C GLU A 77 7.86 -13.73 20.21
N LEU A 78 8.11 -14.00 18.92
CA LEU A 78 8.57 -15.29 18.43
C LEU A 78 9.89 -15.68 19.10
N ALA A 79 10.89 -14.79 19.10
CA ALA A 79 12.19 -15.05 19.73
C ALA A 79 12.10 -15.34 21.24
N ARG A 80 11.18 -14.69 21.96
CA ARG A 80 10.93 -14.98 23.39
C ARG A 80 10.30 -16.35 23.58
N LYS A 81 9.31 -16.70 22.75
CA LYS A 81 8.64 -18.01 22.81
C LYS A 81 9.60 -19.14 22.47
N ASP A 82 10.43 -18.97 21.45
CA ASP A 82 11.44 -19.95 21.05
C ASP A 82 12.48 -20.18 22.15
N ARG A 83 12.89 -19.12 22.86
CA ARG A 83 13.81 -19.27 24.00
C ARG A 83 13.18 -20.07 25.14
N ALA A 84 11.94 -19.77 25.52
CA ALA A 84 11.23 -20.51 26.57
C ALA A 84 11.00 -21.98 26.16
N LEU A 85 10.67 -22.22 24.89
CA LEU A 85 10.57 -23.58 24.33
C LEU A 85 11.91 -24.32 24.38
N ALA A 86 13.01 -23.66 24.01
CA ALA A 86 14.35 -24.26 24.08
C ALA A 86 14.76 -24.61 25.52
N GLU A 87 14.48 -23.73 26.48
CA GLU A 87 14.76 -23.98 27.90
C GLU A 87 13.97 -25.18 28.43
N THR A 88 12.66 -25.26 28.14
CA THR A 88 11.84 -26.41 28.54
C THR A 88 12.30 -27.71 27.88
N ALA A 89 12.65 -27.69 26.60
CA ALA A 89 13.21 -28.84 25.90
C ALA A 89 14.54 -29.31 26.53
N ALA A 90 15.42 -28.38 26.90
CA ALA A 90 16.67 -28.69 27.59
C ALA A 90 16.44 -29.35 28.96
N LEU A 91 15.50 -28.83 29.75
CA LEU A 91 15.14 -29.43 31.04
C LEU A 91 14.57 -30.85 30.89
N LEU A 92 13.72 -31.08 29.89
CA LEU A 92 13.19 -32.42 29.60
C LEU A 92 14.30 -33.41 29.22
N VAL A 93 15.26 -32.97 28.39
CA VAL A 93 16.42 -33.80 28.02
C VAL A 93 17.28 -34.11 29.23
N LEU A 94 17.56 -33.13 30.09
CA LEU A 94 18.35 -33.32 31.31
C LEU A 94 17.65 -34.28 32.27
N ARG A 95 16.34 -34.13 32.50
CA ARG A 95 15.54 -35.06 33.31
C ARG A 95 15.63 -36.48 32.77
N LYS A 96 15.44 -36.67 31.46
CA LYS A 96 15.54 -37.99 30.83
C LYS A 96 16.92 -38.62 31.02
N LYS A 97 18.00 -37.84 30.85
CA LYS A 97 19.38 -38.31 31.07
C LYS A 97 19.64 -38.66 32.52
N ALA A 98 19.18 -37.85 33.47
CA ALA A 98 19.33 -38.12 34.89
C ALA A 98 18.60 -39.41 35.30
N SER A 99 17.36 -39.60 34.85
CA SER A 99 16.63 -40.86 35.05
C SER A 99 17.33 -42.06 34.43
N ALA A 100 18.00 -41.92 33.28
CA ALA A 100 18.73 -43.03 32.67
C ALA A 100 20.02 -43.40 33.43
N ILE A 101 20.62 -42.47 34.17
CA ILE A 101 21.87 -42.69 34.93
C ILE A 101 21.57 -43.12 36.38
N TRP A 102 20.57 -42.52 37.01
CA TRP A 102 20.22 -42.73 38.43
C TRP A 102 18.92 -43.52 38.66
N GLY A 103 18.14 -43.80 37.62
CA GLY A 103 16.87 -44.52 37.70
C GLY A 103 17.03 -46.01 37.45
N ASP A 104 17.50 -46.70 38.48
CA ASP A 104 16.99 -48.02 38.89
C ASP A 104 17.06 -48.08 40.43
N GLY A 105 16.16 -47.34 41.08
CA GLY A 105 16.17 -47.12 42.53
C GLY A 105 14.78 -46.95 43.14
N GLU A 106 13.75 -47.50 42.48
CA GLU A 106 12.46 -47.82 43.10
C GLU A 106 12.20 -49.31 42.88
N ASP A 107 12.96 -50.13 43.62
CA ASP A 107 12.65 -51.50 44.04
C ASP A 107 13.58 -51.86 45.22
N ALA A 108 13.43 -51.13 46.34
CA ALA A 108 13.78 -51.52 47.72
C ALA A 108 13.26 -50.49 48.74
#